data_AF-A0A381CD78-F1
#
_entry.id   AF-A0A381CD78-F1
#
_cell.length_a   1.000
_cell.length_b   1.000
_cell.length_c   1.000
_cell.angle_alpha   90.00
_cell.angle_beta   90.00
_cell.angle_gamma   90.00
#
_symmetry.space_group_name_H-M   'P 1'
#
loop_
_entity.id
_entity.type
_entity.pdbx_description
1 polymer ?
#
loop_
_entity_poly.entity_id
_entity_poly.type
_entity_poly.pdbx_seq_one_letter_code
_entity_poly.pdbx_strand_id
1 'polypeptide(L)'
;MAELARENGIALADHCSQKFTLEQGLEHDLILVMEKKQARIISQQYPQLSGKCHLFTYWNGREDIPDPYKKSQEYYRFVYQRLVAAANTWTQALQD
;
A
#
# COMPACT_ATOMS: atom_id res chain seq x y z
N MET A 1 11.02 -9.16 -2.45
CA MET A 1 10.78 -7.71 -2.25
C MET A 1 11.96 -7.04 -1.59
N ALA A 2 12.41 -7.51 -0.41
CA ALA A 2 13.56 -6.92 0.30
C ALA A 2 14.82 -6.74 -0.57
N GLU A 3 15.18 -7.78 -1.33
CA GLU A 3 16.34 -7.70 -2.23
C GLU A 3 16.16 -6.65 -3.34
N LEU A 4 14.98 -6.60 -3.96
CA LEU A 4 14.67 -5.61 -4.99
C LEU A 4 14.63 -4.18 -4.44
N ALA A 5 14.10 -3.98 -3.23
CA ALA A 5 14.13 -2.68 -2.57
C ALA A 5 15.56 -2.23 -2.30
N ARG A 6 16.42 -3.14 -1.81
CA ARG A 6 17.84 -2.90 -1.58
C ARG A 6 18.59 -2.55 -2.87
N GLU A 7 18.34 -3.26 -3.97
CA GLU A 7 18.86 -2.94 -5.31
C GLU A 7 18.50 -1.51 -5.76
N ASN A 8 17.36 -0.99 -5.29
CA ASN A 8 16.87 0.36 -5.60
C ASN A 8 17.16 1.38 -4.49
N GLY A 9 18.05 1.05 -3.53
CA GLY A 9 18.46 1.98 -2.46
C GLY A 9 17.44 2.18 -1.34
N ILE A 10 16.40 1.35 -1.25
CA ILE A 10 15.38 1.39 -0.20
C ILE A 10 15.72 0.37 0.88
N ALA A 11 16.00 0.86 2.09
CA ALA A 11 16.21 0.02 3.26
C ALA A 11 14.87 -0.45 3.84
N LEU A 12 14.69 -1.76 3.96
CA LEU A 12 13.52 -2.40 4.60
C LEU A 12 13.91 -3.19 5.87
N ALA A 13 15.15 -3.03 6.37
CA ALA A 13 15.73 -3.89 7.40
C ALA A 13 14.97 -3.84 8.73
N ASP A 14 14.41 -2.69 9.09
CA ASP A 14 13.72 -2.48 10.37
C ASP A 14 12.19 -2.68 10.26
N HIS A 15 11.70 -3.19 9.12
CA HIS A 15 10.27 -3.44 8.96
C HIS A 15 9.82 -4.63 9.82
N CYS A 16 8.88 -4.36 10.73
CA CYS A 16 8.17 -5.39 11.48
C CYS A 16 6.71 -5.42 11.03
N SER A 17 6.22 -6.59 10.64
CA SER A 17 4.81 -6.73 10.28
C SER A 17 3.92 -6.57 11.51
N GLN A 18 2.85 -5.80 11.36
CA GLN A 18 1.90 -5.53 12.43
C GLN A 18 0.49 -5.84 11.95
N LYS A 19 -0.34 -6.37 12.84
CA LYS A 19 -1.77 -6.56 12.56
C LYS A 19 -2.45 -5.20 12.64
N PHE A 20 -3.20 -4.85 11.61
CA PHE A 20 -3.98 -3.61 11.59
C PHE A 20 -5.06 -3.62 12.68
N THR A 21 -5.12 -2.54 13.45
CA THR A 21 -6.07 -2.30 14.55
C THR A 21 -6.86 -1.01 14.33
N LEU A 22 -7.97 -0.85 15.05
CA LEU A 22 -8.77 0.37 14.97
C LEU A 22 -7.99 1.57 15.50
N GLU A 23 -7.25 1.39 16.59
CA GLU A 23 -6.44 2.42 17.24
C GLU A 23 -5.43 3.01 16.26
N GLN A 24 -4.64 2.15 15.59
CA GLN A 24 -3.74 2.58 14.52
C GLN A 24 -4.48 3.33 13.41
N GLY A 25 -5.64 2.82 12.99
CA GLY A 25 -6.46 3.46 11.98
C GLY A 25 -6.94 4.85 12.39
N LEU A 26 -7.26 5.07 13.67
CA LEU A 26 -7.69 6.36 14.19
C LEU A 26 -6.55 7.37 14.31
N GLU A 27 -5.34 6.91 14.65
CA GLU A 27 -4.12 7.73 14.79
C GLU A 27 -3.59 8.31 13.47
N HIS A 28 -4.02 7.79 12.32
CA HIS A 28 -3.55 8.24 11.00
C HIS A 28 -4.66 8.92 10.21
N ASP A 29 -4.33 10.03 9.55
CA ASP A 29 -5.29 10.77 8.70
C ASP A 29 -5.57 10.07 7.36
N LEU A 30 -4.67 9.18 6.93
CA LEU A 30 -4.74 8.47 5.65
C LEU A 30 -4.32 7.02 5.82
N ILE A 31 -5.13 6.10 5.30
CA ILE A 31 -4.85 4.66 5.24
C ILE A 31 -4.80 4.25 3.78
N LEU A 32 -3.68 3.68 3.34
CA LEU A 32 -3.50 3.20 1.98
C LEU A 32 -3.45 1.67 1.93
N VAL A 33 -4.31 1.08 1.12
CA VAL A 33 -4.40 -0.38 0.94
C VAL A 33 -4.00 -0.80 -0.47
N MET A 34 -3.51 -2.02 -0.63
CA MET A 34 -3.04 -2.52 -1.92
C MET A 34 -4.18 -3.06 -2.79
N GLU A 35 -5.24 -3.59 -2.18
CA GLU A 35 -6.36 -4.22 -2.89
C GLU A 35 -7.72 -3.69 -2.42
N LYS A 36 -8.71 -3.64 -3.34
CA LYS A 36 -10.09 -3.23 -3.04
C LYS A 36 -10.73 -4.08 -1.95
N LYS A 37 -10.37 -5.36 -1.90
CA LYS A 37 -10.84 -6.29 -0.86
C LYS A 37 -10.43 -5.82 0.53
N GLN A 38 -9.22 -5.29 0.69
CA GLN A 38 -8.72 -4.79 1.97
C GLN A 38 -9.52 -3.55 2.40
N ALA A 39 -9.77 -2.60 1.49
CA ALA A 39 -10.63 -1.45 1.78
C ALA A 39 -12.04 -1.89 2.21
N ARG A 40 -12.63 -2.86 1.49
CA ARG A 40 -13.94 -3.41 1.84
C ARG A 40 -13.96 -4.04 3.23
N ILE A 41 -12.93 -4.82 3.58
CA ILE A 41 -12.81 -5.43 4.92
C ILE A 41 -12.73 -4.34 5.99
N ILE A 42 -11.89 -3.32 5.77
CA ILE A 42 -11.76 -2.19 6.70
C ILE A 42 -13.10 -1.45 6.84
N SER A 43 -13.79 -1.14 5.76
CA SER A 43 -15.10 -0.46 5.82
C SER A 43 -16.19 -1.29 6.50
N GLN A 44 -16.14 -2.62 6.38
CA GLN A 44 -17.08 -3.51 7.07
C GLN A 44 -16.78 -3.63 8.57
N GLN A 45 -15.50 -3.70 8.93
CA GLN A 45 -15.06 -3.90 10.31
C GLN A 45 -15.00 -2.60 11.11
N TYR A 46 -14.58 -1.51 10.47
CA TYR A 46 -14.38 -0.18 11.05
C TYR A 46 -14.98 0.90 10.14
N PRO A 47 -16.32 1.03 10.07
CA PRO A 47 -17.00 1.96 9.18
C PRO A 47 -16.49 3.41 9.26
N GLN A 48 -16.09 3.86 10.46
CA GLN A 48 -15.53 5.19 10.72
C GLN A 48 -14.21 5.48 10.00
N LEU A 49 -13.48 4.46 9.55
CA LEU A 49 -12.23 4.62 8.80
C LEU A 49 -12.46 4.73 7.29
N SER A 50 -13.68 4.46 6.80
CA SER A 50 -13.97 4.36 5.35
C SER A 50 -13.67 5.65 4.58
N GLY A 51 -13.88 6.81 5.20
CA GLY A 51 -13.65 8.12 4.56
C GLY A 51 -12.18 8.45 4.34
N LYS A 52 -11.26 7.74 4.99
CA LYS A 52 -9.81 7.95 4.91
C LYS A 52 -9.03 6.72 4.44
N CYS A 53 -9.73 5.66 4.04
CA CYS A 53 -9.14 4.44 3.51
C CYS A 53 -9.21 4.44 1.98
N HIS A 54 -8.06 4.53 1.32
CA HIS A 54 -7.96 4.61 -0.13
C HIS A 54 -7.05 3.53 -0.70
N LEU A 55 -7.22 3.21 -1.99
CA LEU A 55 -6.27 2.36 -2.70
C LEU A 55 -4.93 3.08 -2.84
N PHE A 56 -3.84 2.35 -2.74
CA PHE A 56 -2.52 2.87 -3.03
C PHE A 56 -2.45 3.40 -4.48
N THR A 57 -3.17 2.78 -5.41
CA THR A 57 -3.33 3.18 -6.81
C THR A 57 -4.44 4.20 -7.06
N TYR A 58 -4.94 4.90 -6.02
CA TYR A 58 -6.13 5.75 -6.13
C TYR A 58 -6.07 6.76 -7.29
N TRP A 59 -4.88 7.32 -7.52
CA TRP A 59 -4.59 8.31 -8.55
C TRP A 59 -4.02 7.72 -9.86
N ASN A 60 -3.73 6.41 -9.93
CA ASN A 60 -3.16 5.77 -11.14
C ASN A 60 -4.00 4.61 -11.70
N GLY A 61 -5.33 4.73 -11.62
CA GLY A 61 -6.27 3.79 -12.25
C GLY A 61 -7.04 2.92 -11.26
N ARG A 62 -6.77 3.02 -9.95
CA ARG A 62 -7.53 2.32 -8.89
C ARG A 62 -7.55 0.81 -9.11
N GLU A 63 -6.42 0.27 -9.55
CA GLU A 63 -6.23 -1.17 -9.75
C GLU A 63 -5.57 -1.82 -8.54
N ASP A 64 -5.86 -3.09 -8.32
CA ASP A 64 -5.26 -3.83 -7.21
C ASP A 64 -3.77 -4.07 -7.46
N ILE A 65 -2.95 -3.90 -6.43
CA ILE A 65 -1.55 -4.34 -6.41
C ILE A 65 -1.52 -5.69 -5.68
N PRO A 66 -1.35 -6.81 -6.41
CA PRO A 66 -1.38 -8.14 -5.80
C PRO A 66 -0.10 -8.42 -5.00
N ASP A 67 -0.22 -9.27 -3.98
CA ASP A 67 0.93 -9.75 -3.22
C ASP A 67 1.86 -10.62 -4.10
N PRO A 68 3.15 -10.26 -4.25
CA PRO A 68 4.12 -11.03 -5.02
C PRO A 68 4.66 -12.27 -4.28
N TYR A 69 4.20 -12.57 -3.07
CA TYR A 69 4.69 -13.68 -2.27
C TYR A 69 4.66 -15.01 -3.04
N LYS A 70 5.78 -15.73 -2.99
CA LYS A 70 6.03 -17.00 -3.72
C LYS A 70 5.90 -16.92 -5.25
N LYS A 71 6.03 -15.75 -5.86
CA LYS A 71 6.05 -15.57 -7.33
C LYS A 71 7.48 -15.39 -7.88
N SER A 72 7.60 -15.34 -9.21
CA SER A 72 8.87 -15.13 -9.91
C SER A 72 9.48 -13.75 -9.61
N GLN A 73 10.80 -13.62 -9.77
CA GLN A 73 11.47 -12.31 -9.63
C GLN A 73 10.90 -11.25 -10.57
N GLU A 74 10.54 -11.63 -11.80
CA GLU A 74 9.89 -10.73 -12.75
C GLU A 74 8.58 -10.17 -12.19
N TYR A 75 7.79 -11.01 -11.52
CA TYR A 75 6.55 -10.58 -10.88
C TYR A 75 6.81 -9.61 -9.72
N TYR A 76 7.87 -9.81 -8.93
CA TYR A 76 8.30 -8.82 -7.94
C TYR A 76 8.67 -7.48 -8.59
N ARG A 77 9.38 -7.48 -9.72
CA ARG A 77 9.73 -6.25 -10.47
C ARG A 77 8.48 -5.54 -10.98
N PHE A 78 7.53 -6.30 -11.52
CA PHE A 78 6.24 -5.78 -11.95
C PHE A 78 5.49 -5.10 -10.79
N VAL A 79 5.33 -5.79 -9.65
CA VAL A 79 4.66 -5.21 -8.46
C VAL A 79 5.39 -3.97 -7.95
N TYR A 80 6.72 -4.01 -7.89
CA TYR A 80 7.54 -2.88 -7.44
C TYR A 80 7.36 -1.64 -8.34
N GLN A 81 7.34 -1.81 -9.66
CA GLN A 81 7.09 -0.68 -10.58
C GLN A 81 5.71 -0.05 -10.33
N ARG A 82 4.69 -0.85 -10.04
CA ARG A 82 3.36 -0.34 -9.68
C ARG A 82 3.37 0.44 -8.38
N LEU A 83 4.09 -0.06 -7.37
CA LEU A 83 4.27 0.64 -6.10
C LEU A 83 4.96 1.99 -6.32
N VAL A 84 6.06 2.05 -7.06
CA VAL A 84 6.76 3.31 -7.33
C VAL A 84 5.87 4.30 -8.08
N ALA A 85 5.18 3.86 -9.13
CA ALA A 85 4.28 4.72 -9.90
C ALA A 85 3.13 5.29 -9.05
N ALA A 86 2.55 4.46 -8.19
CA ALA A 86 1.47 4.87 -7.30
C ALA A 86 1.97 5.77 -6.14
N ALA A 87 3.15 5.51 -5.59
CA ALA A 87 3.75 6.36 -4.57
C ALA A 87 3.99 7.78 -5.12
N ASN A 88 4.50 7.89 -6.35
CA ASN A 88 4.76 9.18 -6.99
C ASN A 88 3.49 10.02 -7.17
N THR A 89 2.35 9.41 -7.50
CA THR A 89 1.09 10.15 -7.62
C THR A 89 0.55 10.60 -6.27
N TRP A 90 0.76 9.83 -5.20
CA TRP A 90 0.45 10.28 -3.84
C TRP A 90 1.33 11.42 -3.38
N THR A 91 2.63 11.40 -3.67
CA THR A 91 3.53 12.52 -3.36
C THR A 91 3.03 13.81 -4.00
N GLN A 92 2.56 13.75 -5.25
CA GLN A 92 1.98 14.93 -5.94
C GLN A 92 0.67 15.39 -5.29
N ALA A 93 -0.21 14.45 -4.94
CA ALA A 93 -1.51 14.76 -4.34
C ALA A 93 -1.43 15.27 -2.89
N LEU A 94 -0.32 15.01 -2.19
CA LEU A 94 -0.08 15.43 -0.79
C LEU A 94 0.82 16.67 -0.69
N GLN A 95 1.28 17.22 -1.81
CA GLN A 95 2.12 18.42 -1.84
C GLN A 95 1.31 19.74 -1.83
N ASP A 96 -0.02 19.65 -1.77
CA ASP A 96 -0.96 20.77 -1.58
C ASP A 96 -1.35 20.94 -0.10
#